data_AF-K9UGN5-F1
#
_entry.id   AF-K9UGN5-F1
#
_cell.length_a   1.000
_cell.length_b   1.000
_cell.length_c   1.000
_cell.angle_alpha   90.00
_cell.angle_beta   90.00
_cell.angle_gamma   90.00
#
_symmetry.space_group_name_H-M   'P 1'
#
loop_
_entity.id
_entity.type
_entity.pdbx_description
1 polymer ?
#
loop_
_entity_poly.entity_id
_entity_poly.type
_entity_poly.pdbx_seq_one_letter_code
_entity_poly.pdbx_strand_id
1 'polypeptide(L)'
;MKRRQLIQYASLSSIALFSGIGTNSLAATFNHHQENRLRRLASDLKSVSFDVATIDLNGREIDRRSRQAQFFTTELGDSIPLTMVAIAAGEFEMGSAHLEIDRSTSETPGHRVTVQPFFMSKYPIAQAQWLAVSQLPQVNRALIPDPAHFVGADRPVESVSWLDAVEFCDRLSQHTQRNYRLPSEAEWEYAARAGTTTPFSTGATLTPEFANYGTEFTYGGESPSEYLPTTTNVDRFAPNAFGLNDMHGNVWEWCADCWHETYQGAPRDSQAWIKNGDSDLRSLRGGSWADHPSQLRSASRSAYEADSLNRMIGFRVVCA
;
A
#
# COMPACT_ATOMS: atom_id res chain seq x y z
N MET A 1 57.52 7.74 -48.51
CA MET A 1 56.37 8.66 -48.60
C MET A 1 56.29 9.55 -47.35
N LYS A 2 55.31 10.46 -47.24
CA LYS A 2 55.42 11.67 -46.39
C LYS A 2 55.20 11.45 -44.88
N ARG A 3 56.27 11.71 -44.11
CA ARG A 3 56.37 12.43 -42.81
C ARG A 3 55.22 12.35 -41.78
N ARG A 4 55.60 11.98 -40.55
CA ARG A 4 55.62 12.85 -39.33
C ARG A 4 56.74 12.37 -38.38
N GLN A 5 57.13 13.16 -37.37
CA GLN A 5 58.40 13.01 -36.62
C GLN A 5 58.21 12.77 -35.11
N LEU A 6 59.24 12.25 -34.45
CA LEU A 6 59.42 12.23 -32.98
C LEU A 6 59.61 13.65 -32.42
N ILE A 7 59.19 13.91 -31.17
CA ILE A 7 59.97 14.18 -29.91
C ILE A 7 58.97 13.80 -28.76
N GLN A 8 59.22 13.07 -27.65
CA GLN A 8 60.20 13.14 -26.55
C GLN A 8 60.11 14.43 -25.71
N TYR A 9 60.20 14.45 -24.36
CA TYR A 9 60.19 13.37 -23.34
C TYR A 9 58.81 13.37 -22.61
N ALA A 10 58.54 13.30 -21.29
CA ALA A 10 59.31 13.19 -20.02
C ALA A 10 58.40 12.66 -18.88
N SER A 11 58.95 12.48 -17.67
CA SER A 11 58.21 12.18 -16.42
C SER A 11 58.47 13.26 -15.36
N LEU A 12 57.54 13.46 -14.41
CA LEU A 12 57.82 13.80 -13.00
C LEU A 12 56.54 13.85 -12.14
N SER A 13 56.71 13.92 -10.82
CA SER A 13 55.65 13.89 -9.81
C SER A 13 55.32 15.28 -9.23
N SER A 14 54.24 15.33 -8.44
CA SER A 14 53.97 16.28 -7.34
C SER A 14 53.35 17.66 -7.65
N ILE A 15 52.16 17.85 -7.06
CA ILE A 15 51.70 19.03 -6.26
C ILE A 15 51.93 20.44 -6.83
N ALA A 16 50.82 21.13 -7.14
CA ALA A 16 50.67 22.58 -6.95
C ALA A 16 49.17 22.92 -6.68
N LEU A 17 48.90 23.98 -5.91
CA LEU A 17 47.53 24.46 -5.63
C LEU A 17 47.13 25.63 -6.53
N PHE A 18 45.87 25.63 -6.98
CA PHE A 18 45.00 26.80 -7.11
C PHE A 18 43.59 26.32 -6.67
N SER A 19 43.00 26.71 -5.54
CA SER A 19 42.56 28.04 -5.10
C SER A 19 41.43 28.64 -5.95
N GLY A 20 40.18 28.56 -5.46
CA GLY A 20 39.10 29.47 -5.84
C GLY A 20 37.82 28.84 -6.40
N ILE A 21 36.72 29.07 -5.66
CA ILE A 21 35.33 29.18 -6.15
C ILE A 21 34.63 27.89 -6.65
N GLY A 22 33.59 27.46 -5.90
CA GLY A 22 32.30 27.21 -6.57
C GLY A 22 31.57 25.87 -6.39
N THR A 23 32.18 24.79 -5.88
CA THR A 23 31.54 23.44 -5.96
C THR A 23 30.96 22.88 -4.66
N ASN A 24 31.55 23.16 -3.49
CA ASN A 24 31.08 22.57 -2.21
C ASN A 24 29.65 22.99 -1.80
N SER A 25 29.13 24.10 -2.35
CA SER A 25 27.79 24.61 -1.98
C SER A 25 26.66 23.69 -2.44
N LEU A 26 26.69 23.20 -3.69
CA LEU A 26 25.57 22.45 -4.26
C LEU A 26 25.42 21.05 -3.67
N ALA A 27 26.53 20.32 -3.48
CA ALA A 27 26.49 19.00 -2.85
C ALA A 27 26.04 19.07 -1.37
N ALA A 28 26.53 20.07 -0.63
CA ALA A 28 26.16 20.27 0.77
C ALA A 28 24.69 20.71 0.92
N THR A 29 24.22 21.65 0.10
CA THR A 29 22.82 22.11 0.14
C THR A 29 21.86 21.02 -0.30
N PHE A 30 22.17 20.23 -1.34
CA PHE A 30 21.31 19.13 -1.78
C PHE A 30 21.11 18.07 -0.67
N ASN A 31 22.20 17.65 -0.02
CA ASN A 31 22.13 16.68 1.08
C ASN A 31 21.37 17.26 2.29
N HIS A 32 21.69 18.49 2.69
CA HIS A 32 21.02 19.17 3.81
C HIS A 32 19.53 19.46 3.53
N HIS A 33 19.13 19.62 2.26
CA HIS A 33 17.73 19.80 1.88
C HIS A 33 16.92 18.50 1.96
N GLN A 34 17.54 17.33 1.72
CA GLN A 34 16.91 16.03 2.00
C GLN A 34 16.84 15.75 3.51
N GLU A 35 17.92 15.96 4.26
CA GLU A 35 17.92 15.80 5.73
C GLU A 35 16.83 16.65 6.40
N ASN A 36 16.69 17.92 6.02
CA ASN A 36 15.64 18.79 6.56
C ASN A 36 14.23 18.38 6.11
N ARG A 37 14.07 17.75 4.95
CA ARG A 37 12.78 17.19 4.49
C ARG A 37 12.37 16.00 5.35
N LEU A 38 13.30 15.09 5.62
CA LEU A 38 13.12 13.94 6.52
C LEU A 38 12.90 14.38 7.98
N ARG A 39 13.58 15.43 8.45
CA ARG A 39 13.36 15.99 9.80
C ARG A 39 11.99 16.66 9.98
N ARG A 40 11.46 17.35 8.96
CA ARG A 40 10.07 17.85 8.97
C ARG A 40 9.06 16.70 8.95
N LEU A 41 9.30 15.70 8.10
CA LEU A 41 8.52 14.45 8.09
C LEU A 41 8.43 13.82 9.49
N ALA A 42 9.53 13.80 10.24
CA ALA A 42 9.57 13.28 11.61
C ALA A 42 8.94 14.22 12.67
N SER A 43 8.84 15.53 12.42
CA SER A 43 8.21 16.47 13.38
C SER A 43 6.69 16.43 13.37
N ASP A 44 6.10 15.99 12.26
CA ASP A 44 4.65 16.04 12.04
C ASP A 44 3.94 14.74 12.48
N LEU A 45 4.71 13.74 12.97
CA LEU A 45 4.22 12.43 13.41
C LEU A 45 3.57 12.48 14.79
N LYS A 46 2.27 12.20 14.83
CA LYS A 46 1.49 12.00 16.05
C LYS A 46 1.50 10.51 16.39
N SER A 47 1.89 10.17 17.61
CA SER A 47 1.75 8.79 18.12
C SER A 47 0.35 8.58 18.67
N VAL A 48 -0.39 7.61 18.14
CA VAL A 48 -1.77 7.30 18.58
C VAL A 48 -1.82 5.85 19.05
N SER A 49 -2.40 5.65 20.24
CA SER A 49 -2.62 4.32 20.80
C SER A 49 -4.04 3.82 20.51
N PHE A 50 -4.17 2.51 20.29
CA PHE A 50 -5.41 1.81 19.95
C PHE A 50 -5.29 0.35 20.40
N ASP A 51 -6.43 -0.33 20.62
CA ASP A 51 -6.42 -1.74 21.03
C ASP A 51 -6.72 -2.65 19.85
N VAL A 52 -6.01 -3.78 19.78
CA VAL A 52 -6.17 -4.81 18.76
C VAL A 52 -6.58 -6.11 19.43
N ALA A 53 -7.70 -6.67 19.00
CA ALA A 53 -8.21 -7.96 19.47
C ALA A 53 -7.55 -9.12 18.72
N THR A 54 -7.57 -10.31 19.32
CA THR A 54 -7.22 -11.57 18.67
C THR A 54 -8.30 -12.59 19.01
N ILE A 55 -8.76 -13.32 18.00
CA ILE A 55 -9.88 -14.27 18.12
C ILE A 55 -9.46 -15.73 17.89
N ASP A 56 -10.18 -16.64 18.55
CA ASP A 56 -10.05 -18.08 18.35
C ASP A 56 -10.72 -18.54 17.05
N LEU A 57 -10.58 -19.83 16.73
CA LEU A 57 -11.22 -20.48 15.58
C LEU A 57 -12.76 -20.48 15.63
N ASN A 58 -13.39 -20.05 16.73
CA ASN A 58 -14.84 -19.93 16.87
C ASN A 58 -15.32 -18.46 16.83
N GLY A 59 -14.43 -17.53 16.49
CA GLY A 59 -14.72 -16.09 16.45
C GLY A 59 -14.76 -15.41 17.82
N ARG A 60 -14.30 -16.04 18.90
CA ARG A 60 -14.31 -15.47 20.26
C ARG A 60 -13.01 -14.72 20.55
N GLU A 61 -13.11 -13.52 21.11
CA GLU A 61 -11.94 -12.79 21.63
C GLU A 61 -11.24 -13.59 22.74
N ILE A 62 -9.94 -13.79 22.58
CA ILE A 62 -9.06 -14.48 23.53
C ILE A 62 -7.93 -13.59 24.07
N ASP A 63 -7.66 -12.47 23.42
CA ASP A 63 -6.64 -11.49 23.80
C ASP A 63 -7.01 -10.13 23.21
N ARG A 64 -6.67 -9.05 23.92
CA ARG A 64 -6.81 -7.67 23.46
C ARG A 64 -5.64 -6.87 23.99
N ARG A 65 -4.80 -6.37 23.07
CA ARG A 65 -3.57 -5.67 23.42
C ARG A 65 -3.55 -4.28 22.84
N SER A 66 -3.18 -3.32 23.68
CA SER A 66 -2.86 -1.99 23.20
C SER A 66 -1.65 -2.01 22.26
N ARG A 67 -1.71 -1.16 21.25
CA ARG A 67 -0.73 -0.89 20.22
C ARG A 67 -0.58 0.61 20.08
N GLN A 68 0.51 1.02 19.46
CA GLN A 68 0.76 2.41 19.11
C GLN A 68 1.41 2.45 17.73
N ALA A 69 0.93 3.35 16.89
CA ALA A 69 1.54 3.65 15.61
C ALA A 69 1.72 5.18 15.48
N GLN A 70 2.55 5.58 14.52
CA GLN A 70 2.81 6.99 14.21
C GLN A 70 2.05 7.37 12.95
N PHE A 71 1.44 8.56 12.95
CA PHE A 71 0.58 9.03 11.87
C PHE A 71 0.93 10.47 11.51
N PHE A 72 0.94 10.81 10.22
CA PHE A 72 0.77 12.21 9.79
C PHE A 72 -0.57 12.37 9.06
N THR A 73 -1.06 13.60 8.96
CA THR A 73 -2.29 13.93 8.23
C THR A 73 -1.99 15.02 7.21
N THR A 74 -2.51 14.87 6.00
CA THR A 74 -2.49 15.90 4.95
C THR A 74 -3.92 16.35 4.71
N GLU A 75 -4.20 17.64 4.86
CA GLU A 75 -5.50 18.21 4.51
C GLU A 75 -5.59 18.36 2.97
N LEU A 76 -6.63 17.82 2.36
CA LEU A 76 -6.83 17.84 0.89
C LEU A 76 -7.64 19.06 0.39
N GLY A 77 -8.05 19.94 1.30
CA GLY A 77 -9.08 20.96 1.08
C GLY A 77 -10.29 20.73 1.99
N ASP A 78 -11.06 21.77 2.27
CA ASP A 78 -12.35 21.75 2.99
C ASP A 78 -12.43 20.89 4.27
N SER A 79 -11.31 20.77 4.99
CA SER A 79 -11.15 19.91 6.18
C SER A 79 -11.34 18.40 5.91
N ILE A 80 -10.91 17.93 4.74
CA ILE A 80 -10.88 16.52 4.32
C ILE A 80 -9.48 15.95 4.61
N PRO A 81 -9.30 15.14 5.68
CA PRO A 81 -8.00 14.63 6.08
C PRO A 81 -7.63 13.34 5.35
N LEU A 82 -6.44 13.29 4.77
CA LEU A 82 -5.76 12.05 4.38
C LEU A 82 -4.75 11.69 5.47
N THR A 83 -5.09 10.70 6.30
CA THR A 83 -4.22 10.22 7.38
C THR A 83 -3.37 9.03 6.93
N MET A 84 -2.06 9.17 7.08
CA MET A 84 -1.03 8.25 6.65
C MET A 84 -0.32 7.63 7.86
N VAL A 85 -0.27 6.31 7.92
CA VAL A 85 0.33 5.48 8.98
C VAL A 85 1.78 5.19 8.64
N ALA A 86 2.70 5.34 9.60
CA ALA A 86 4.09 4.99 9.46
C ALA A 86 4.28 3.47 9.60
N ILE A 87 4.69 2.82 8.50
CA ILE A 87 4.97 1.39 8.45
C ILE A 87 6.49 1.18 8.58
N ALA A 88 6.89 0.47 9.62
CA ALA A 88 8.30 0.22 9.92
C ALA A 88 8.95 -0.72 8.90
N ALA A 89 10.28 -0.63 8.77
CA ALA A 89 11.04 -1.59 7.98
C ALA A 89 11.04 -2.97 8.66
N GLY A 90 11.11 -4.04 7.86
CA GLY A 90 11.14 -5.40 8.38
C GLY A 90 11.33 -6.47 7.32
N GLU A 91 11.20 -7.73 7.74
CA GLU A 91 11.21 -8.90 6.86
C GLU A 91 10.03 -9.79 7.20
N PHE A 92 9.36 -10.36 6.19
CA PHE A 92 8.24 -11.29 6.37
C PHE A 92 8.25 -12.40 5.32
N GLU A 93 7.45 -13.43 5.54
CA GLU A 93 7.20 -14.48 4.54
C GLU A 93 5.92 -14.11 3.77
N MET A 94 6.05 -13.88 2.46
CA MET A 94 4.98 -13.51 1.55
C MET A 94 4.39 -14.75 0.87
N GLY A 95 3.06 -14.81 0.76
CA GLY A 95 2.30 -15.98 0.32
C GLY A 95 1.82 -16.87 1.46
N SER A 96 1.03 -17.90 1.13
CA SER A 96 0.35 -18.72 2.13
C SER A 96 1.20 -19.87 2.67
N ALA A 97 1.00 -20.19 3.94
CA ALA A 97 1.68 -21.31 4.57
C ALA A 97 1.21 -22.65 3.95
N HIS A 98 2.08 -23.68 3.95
CA HIS A 98 1.79 -24.95 3.27
C HIS A 98 0.49 -25.65 3.77
N LEU A 99 0.11 -25.42 5.03
CA LEU A 99 -1.09 -25.95 5.68
C LEU A 99 -2.17 -24.88 5.94
N GLU A 100 -2.07 -23.72 5.29
CA GLU A 100 -3.12 -22.70 5.34
C GLU A 100 -4.38 -23.19 4.60
N ILE A 101 -5.55 -22.97 5.19
CA ILE A 101 -6.84 -23.39 4.61
C ILE A 101 -7.15 -22.47 3.41
N ASP A 102 -7.76 -23.05 2.37
CA ASP A 102 -8.15 -22.38 1.11
C ASP A 102 -7.02 -21.66 0.34
N ARG A 103 -5.76 -22.06 0.56
CA ARG A 103 -4.59 -21.57 -0.17
C ARG A 103 -4.67 -21.84 -1.67
N SER A 104 -4.51 -20.78 -2.49
CA SER A 104 -4.35 -20.89 -3.95
C SER A 104 -2.91 -21.27 -4.34
N THR A 105 -2.72 -21.79 -5.55
CA THR A 105 -1.39 -21.93 -6.17
C THR A 105 -0.73 -20.59 -6.47
N SER A 106 -1.52 -19.53 -6.72
CA SER A 106 -1.01 -18.18 -6.99
C SER A 106 -0.32 -17.52 -5.79
N GLU A 107 -0.55 -18.06 -4.59
CA GLU A 107 0.05 -17.63 -3.33
C GLU A 107 1.38 -18.33 -3.03
N THR A 108 1.93 -19.05 -4.01
CA THR A 108 3.08 -19.96 -3.82
C THR A 108 4.18 -19.71 -4.85
N PRO A 109 5.46 -20.05 -4.56
CA PRO A 109 5.98 -20.47 -3.26
C PRO A 109 5.94 -19.34 -2.22
N GLY A 110 5.85 -19.72 -0.94
CA GLY A 110 6.16 -18.81 0.15
C GLY A 110 7.61 -18.32 0.00
N HIS A 111 7.85 -17.02 0.18
CA HIS A 111 9.18 -16.45 0.03
C HIS A 111 9.41 -15.25 0.95
N ARG A 112 10.65 -15.09 1.41
CA ARG A 112 11.06 -14.03 2.33
C ARG A 112 11.30 -12.70 1.59
N VAL A 113 10.60 -11.65 2.00
CA VAL A 113 10.70 -10.30 1.44
C VAL A 113 11.19 -9.29 2.49
N THR A 114 12.09 -8.40 2.08
CA THR A 114 12.59 -7.26 2.87
C THR A 114 11.81 -6.00 2.52
N VAL A 115 11.19 -5.37 3.51
CA VAL A 115 10.35 -4.17 3.35
C VAL A 115 11.08 -2.97 3.93
N GLN A 116 11.23 -1.92 3.11
CA GLN A 116 11.78 -0.63 3.53
C GLN A 116 10.71 0.20 4.28
N PRO A 117 11.06 1.20 5.10
CA PRO A 117 10.04 1.96 5.82
C PRO A 117 9.28 2.88 4.87
N PHE A 118 7.96 2.94 5.01
CA PHE A 118 7.07 3.71 4.15
C PHE A 118 5.85 4.22 4.94
N PHE A 119 5.00 5.02 4.29
CA PHE A 119 3.71 5.43 4.85
C PHE A 119 2.57 4.88 4.00
N MET A 120 1.49 4.43 4.63
CA MET A 120 0.28 3.89 3.96
C MET A 120 -0.96 4.64 4.45
N SER A 121 -1.96 4.89 3.59
CA SER A 121 -3.21 5.51 4.05
C SER A 121 -3.91 4.57 5.05
N LYS A 122 -4.37 5.15 6.16
CA LYS A 122 -5.03 4.41 7.26
C LYS A 122 -6.19 3.55 6.78
N TYR A 123 -6.86 4.08 5.76
CA TYR A 123 -8.06 3.58 5.12
C TYR A 123 -7.80 3.34 3.62
N PRO A 124 -8.68 2.58 2.93
CA PRO A 124 -8.94 2.78 1.52
C PRO A 124 -9.29 4.26 1.26
N ILE A 125 -9.04 4.77 0.05
CA ILE A 125 -9.39 6.15 -0.30
C ILE A 125 -10.90 6.34 -0.20
N ALA A 126 -11.34 7.28 0.64
CA ALA A 126 -12.74 7.59 0.84
C ALA A 126 -13.29 8.46 -0.31
N GLN A 127 -14.60 8.40 -0.56
CA GLN A 127 -15.24 9.15 -1.66
C GLN A 127 -15.04 10.67 -1.53
N ALA A 128 -15.00 11.24 -0.33
CA ALA A 128 -14.65 12.65 -0.12
C ALA A 128 -13.19 12.97 -0.49
N GLN A 129 -12.24 12.08 -0.20
CA GLN A 129 -10.84 12.23 -0.56
C GLN A 129 -10.64 12.11 -2.08
N TRP A 130 -11.34 11.15 -2.70
CA TRP A 130 -11.42 11.01 -4.15
C TRP A 130 -11.95 12.29 -4.81
N LEU A 131 -13.11 12.79 -4.35
CA LEU A 131 -13.74 14.00 -4.89
C LEU A 131 -12.78 15.21 -4.82
N ALA A 132 -12.12 15.44 -3.68
CA ALA A 132 -11.14 16.51 -3.52
C ALA A 132 -9.97 16.39 -4.53
N VAL A 133 -9.38 15.21 -4.68
CA VAL A 133 -8.25 14.99 -5.61
C VAL A 133 -8.69 15.00 -7.08
N SER A 134 -9.92 14.59 -7.39
CA SER A 134 -10.51 14.66 -8.75
C SER A 134 -10.68 16.09 -9.27
N GLN A 135 -10.72 17.08 -8.36
CA GLN A 135 -10.81 18.51 -8.68
C GLN A 135 -9.43 19.19 -8.79
N LEU A 136 -8.35 18.53 -8.35
CA LEU A 136 -6.98 19.02 -8.55
C LEU A 136 -6.61 19.01 -10.04
N PRO A 137 -5.65 19.85 -10.49
CA PRO A 137 -5.22 19.89 -11.89
C PRO A 137 -4.83 18.50 -12.43
N GLN A 138 -5.39 18.14 -13.59
CA GLN A 138 -5.10 16.89 -14.27
C GLN A 138 -3.61 16.75 -14.63
N VAL A 139 -3.07 15.54 -14.46
CA VAL A 139 -1.70 15.19 -14.86
C VAL A 139 -1.71 14.44 -16.19
N ASN A 140 -2.30 13.24 -16.22
CA ASN A 140 -2.29 12.32 -17.36
C ASN A 140 -3.69 12.10 -17.94
N ARG A 141 -4.73 11.93 -17.11
CA ARG A 141 -6.12 11.68 -17.54
C ARG A 141 -7.19 12.42 -16.71
N ALA A 142 -8.38 12.57 -17.29
CA ALA A 142 -9.54 13.05 -16.55
C ALA A 142 -10.00 12.00 -15.53
N LEU A 143 -10.54 12.46 -14.39
CA LEU A 143 -11.18 11.61 -13.38
C LEU A 143 -12.67 11.93 -13.34
N ILE A 144 -13.50 10.89 -13.16
CA ILE A 144 -14.93 11.06 -12.85
C ILE A 144 -15.02 11.45 -11.36
N PRO A 145 -15.65 12.58 -10.98
CA PRO A 145 -15.70 13.02 -9.58
C PRO A 145 -16.47 12.08 -8.66
N ASP A 146 -17.58 11.51 -9.14
CA ASP A 146 -18.49 10.65 -8.38
C ASP A 146 -18.66 9.28 -9.08
N PRO A 147 -17.65 8.39 -9.06
CA PRO A 147 -17.67 7.12 -9.80
C PRO A 147 -18.40 5.99 -9.06
N ALA A 148 -18.47 6.07 -7.73
CA ALA A 148 -18.86 4.97 -6.86
C ALA A 148 -20.35 4.62 -6.94
N HIS A 149 -20.65 3.32 -6.92
CA HIS A 149 -22.01 2.79 -6.90
C HIS A 149 -22.70 2.99 -5.54
N PHE A 150 -21.95 2.88 -4.44
CA PHE A 150 -22.45 2.98 -3.07
C PHE A 150 -22.10 4.33 -2.44
N VAL A 151 -22.93 5.35 -2.73
CA VAL A 151 -22.69 6.74 -2.33
C VAL A 151 -22.58 6.95 -0.81
N GLY A 152 -21.52 7.63 -0.38
CA GLY A 152 -21.34 8.16 0.97
C GLY A 152 -19.92 8.67 1.21
N ALA A 153 -19.77 9.87 1.76
CA ALA A 153 -18.48 10.59 1.86
C ALA A 153 -17.33 9.76 2.46
N ASP A 154 -17.61 9.01 3.53
CA ASP A 154 -16.65 8.21 4.30
C ASP A 154 -16.57 6.74 3.86
N ARG A 155 -17.30 6.35 2.80
CA ARG A 155 -17.20 5.02 2.18
C ARG A 155 -15.97 4.98 1.27
N PRO A 156 -15.38 3.79 1.00
CA PRO A 156 -14.35 3.67 -0.01
C PRO A 156 -14.88 4.15 -1.37
N VAL A 157 -14.01 4.76 -2.18
CA VAL A 157 -14.27 4.91 -3.61
C VAL A 157 -14.12 3.53 -4.26
N GLU A 158 -15.09 3.16 -5.07
CA GLU A 158 -15.06 1.97 -5.92
C GLU A 158 -15.52 2.33 -7.33
N SER A 159 -15.52 1.35 -8.25
CA SER A 159 -15.80 1.57 -9.67
C SER A 159 -14.78 2.52 -10.34
N VAL A 160 -13.52 2.42 -9.91
CA VAL A 160 -12.35 3.16 -10.45
C VAL A 160 -11.33 2.18 -11.03
N SER A 161 -10.76 2.48 -12.19
CA SER A 161 -9.73 1.61 -12.79
C SER A 161 -8.37 1.82 -12.12
N TRP A 162 -7.44 0.89 -12.33
CA TRP A 162 -6.06 1.03 -11.86
C TRP A 162 -5.42 2.30 -12.39
N LEU A 163 -5.66 2.64 -13.67
CA LEU A 163 -5.15 3.84 -14.31
C LEU A 163 -5.72 5.14 -13.70
N ASP A 164 -6.95 5.11 -13.18
CA ASP A 164 -7.55 6.25 -12.49
C ASP A 164 -7.02 6.40 -11.06
N ALA A 165 -6.73 5.28 -10.38
CA ALA A 165 -6.04 5.27 -9.09
C ALA A 165 -4.58 5.76 -9.20
N VAL A 166 -3.89 5.49 -10.32
CA VAL A 166 -2.58 6.09 -10.64
C VAL A 166 -2.70 7.61 -10.86
N GLU A 167 -3.67 8.09 -11.65
CA GLU A 167 -3.91 9.53 -11.82
C GLU A 167 -4.20 10.25 -10.49
N PHE A 168 -4.99 9.63 -9.60
CA PHE A 168 -5.20 10.14 -8.24
C PHE A 168 -3.86 10.30 -7.50
N CYS A 169 -2.98 9.30 -7.58
CA CYS A 169 -1.64 9.36 -6.98
C CYS A 169 -0.76 10.45 -7.60
N ASP A 170 -0.81 10.64 -8.93
CA ASP A 170 -0.07 11.68 -9.64
C ASP A 170 -0.53 13.09 -9.23
N ARG A 171 -1.85 13.34 -9.20
CA ARG A 171 -2.44 14.62 -8.77
C ARG A 171 -2.10 14.94 -7.31
N LEU A 172 -2.29 13.95 -6.43
CA LEU A 172 -1.95 14.06 -5.02
C LEU A 172 -0.45 14.34 -4.84
N SER A 173 0.41 13.71 -5.64
CA SER A 173 1.86 13.95 -5.62
C SER A 173 2.24 15.36 -6.03
N GLN A 174 1.65 15.88 -7.11
CA GLN A 174 1.91 17.26 -7.54
C GLN A 174 1.41 18.29 -6.51
N HIS A 175 0.24 18.08 -5.93
CA HIS A 175 -0.33 18.99 -4.93
C HIS A 175 0.48 19.01 -3.63
N THR A 176 0.86 17.85 -3.12
CA THR A 176 1.55 17.70 -1.82
C THR A 176 3.08 17.80 -1.92
N GLN A 177 3.65 17.77 -3.14
CA GLN A 177 5.09 17.68 -3.40
C GLN A 177 5.76 16.43 -2.80
N ARG A 178 4.98 15.40 -2.52
CA ARG A 178 5.39 14.08 -2.00
C ARG A 178 5.19 13.01 -3.07
N ASN A 179 5.95 11.92 -3.04
CA ASN A 179 5.78 10.82 -3.99
C ASN A 179 4.70 9.84 -3.47
N TYR A 180 3.44 10.07 -3.84
CA TYR A 180 2.33 9.15 -3.61
C TYR A 180 2.18 8.17 -4.77
N ARG A 181 1.80 6.93 -4.47
CA ARG A 181 1.58 5.85 -5.44
C ARG A 181 0.67 4.76 -4.84
N LEU A 182 0.26 3.81 -5.67
CA LEU A 182 -0.26 2.53 -5.17
C LEU A 182 0.82 1.75 -4.38
N PRO A 183 0.43 0.95 -3.37
CA PRO A 183 1.33 0.00 -2.73
C PRO A 183 1.89 -0.99 -3.74
N SER A 184 3.09 -1.52 -3.51
CA SER A 184 3.41 -2.82 -4.09
C SER A 184 2.62 -3.91 -3.37
N GLU A 185 2.41 -5.04 -4.02
CA GLU A 185 1.70 -6.17 -3.44
C GLU A 185 2.42 -6.71 -2.19
N ALA A 186 3.75 -6.60 -2.16
CA ALA A 186 4.59 -6.92 -1.01
C ALA A 186 4.41 -5.94 0.16
N GLU A 187 4.30 -4.63 -0.12
CA GLU A 187 3.96 -3.62 0.89
C GLU A 187 2.56 -3.86 1.44
N TRP A 188 1.61 -4.22 0.58
CA TRP A 188 0.23 -4.53 0.98
C TRP A 188 0.17 -5.78 1.88
N GLU A 189 0.77 -6.90 1.49
CA GLU A 189 0.70 -8.13 2.30
C GLU A 189 1.41 -7.96 3.65
N TYR A 190 2.56 -7.28 3.67
CA TYR A 190 3.26 -6.93 4.92
C TYR A 190 2.38 -6.07 5.84
N ALA A 191 1.75 -5.05 5.27
CA ALA A 191 0.88 -4.12 5.98
C ALA A 191 -0.39 -4.79 6.50
N ALA A 192 -0.99 -5.72 5.74
CA ALA A 192 -2.17 -6.47 6.13
C ALA A 192 -1.89 -7.42 7.30
N ARG A 193 -0.80 -8.19 7.21
CA ARG A 193 -0.36 -9.12 8.26
C ARG A 193 -0.01 -8.40 9.56
N ALA A 194 0.59 -7.21 9.49
CA ALA A 194 1.05 -6.44 10.66
C ALA A 194 1.86 -7.25 11.70
N GLY A 195 2.66 -8.22 11.22
CA GLY A 195 3.47 -9.12 12.04
C GLY A 195 2.82 -10.46 12.41
N THR A 196 1.59 -10.78 11.99
CA THR A 196 1.04 -12.13 12.13
C THR A 196 1.47 -13.08 11.01
N THR A 197 1.48 -14.38 11.30
CA THR A 197 1.65 -15.47 10.32
C THR A 197 0.35 -16.26 10.13
N THR A 198 -0.78 -15.68 10.52
CA THR A 198 -2.11 -16.29 10.45
C THR A 198 -2.84 -15.85 9.18
N PRO A 199 -3.97 -16.50 8.81
CA PRO A 199 -4.76 -16.10 7.66
C PRO A 199 -5.23 -14.64 7.75
N PHE A 200 -5.61 -14.14 8.94
CA PHE A 200 -6.02 -12.75 9.15
C PHE A 200 -5.16 -12.09 10.23
N SER A 201 -5.15 -10.75 10.28
CA SER A 201 -4.51 -9.99 11.36
C SER A 201 -5.20 -10.15 12.72
N THR A 202 -6.49 -10.53 12.72
CA THR A 202 -7.29 -10.93 13.88
C THR A 202 -6.94 -12.32 14.42
N GLY A 203 -6.22 -13.14 13.65
CA GLY A 203 -5.86 -14.51 14.02
C GLY A 203 -6.33 -15.56 13.01
N ALA A 204 -6.82 -16.68 13.53
CA ALA A 204 -7.09 -17.89 12.75
C ALA A 204 -8.41 -17.85 11.95
N THR A 205 -9.30 -16.91 12.25
CA THR A 205 -10.54 -16.66 11.50
C THR A 205 -10.88 -15.16 11.46
N LEU A 206 -12.01 -14.82 10.85
CA LEU A 206 -12.56 -13.47 10.72
C LEU A 206 -14.04 -13.49 11.12
N THR A 207 -14.59 -12.35 11.56
CA THR A 207 -16.03 -12.24 11.89
C THR A 207 -16.59 -10.89 11.44
N PRO A 208 -17.93 -10.71 11.39
CA PRO A 208 -18.60 -9.46 11.04
C PRO A 208 -18.34 -8.27 12.00
N GLU A 209 -17.64 -8.51 13.12
CA GLU A 209 -17.16 -7.46 14.04
C GLU A 209 -15.87 -6.78 13.55
N PHE A 210 -15.10 -7.46 12.67
CA PHE A 210 -13.78 -7.02 12.21
C PHE A 210 -13.70 -6.75 10.70
N ALA A 211 -14.72 -7.10 9.92
CA ALA A 211 -14.73 -6.95 8.47
C ALA A 211 -16.14 -6.87 7.86
N ASN A 212 -16.23 -6.38 6.63
CA ASN A 212 -17.42 -6.39 5.79
C ASN A 212 -17.20 -7.31 4.58
N TYR A 213 -17.98 -8.38 4.44
CA TYR A 213 -17.80 -9.45 3.44
C TYR A 213 -19.12 -10.23 3.23
N GLY A 214 -19.07 -11.33 2.46
CA GLY A 214 -20.15 -12.32 2.40
C GLY A 214 -20.27 -13.07 3.73
N THR A 215 -20.87 -12.43 4.74
CA THR A 215 -20.96 -12.93 6.13
C THR A 215 -21.93 -14.09 6.31
N GLU A 216 -22.69 -14.47 5.27
CA GLU A 216 -23.41 -15.74 5.23
C GLU A 216 -22.46 -16.96 5.15
N PHE A 217 -21.18 -16.73 4.84
CA PHE A 217 -20.12 -17.72 4.82
C PHE A 217 -19.17 -17.59 6.02
N THR A 218 -18.54 -18.71 6.39
CA THR A 218 -17.54 -18.81 7.47
C THR A 218 -16.24 -19.39 6.95
N TYR A 219 -15.12 -19.01 7.56
CA TYR A 219 -13.79 -19.59 7.30
C TYR A 219 -13.38 -20.58 8.40
N GLY A 220 -13.80 -20.33 9.64
CA GLY A 220 -13.58 -21.18 10.79
C GLY A 220 -14.86 -21.83 11.31
N GLY A 221 -14.91 -21.98 12.64
CA GLY A 221 -16.06 -22.44 13.42
C GLY A 221 -16.86 -21.31 14.08
N GLU A 222 -16.67 -20.07 13.65
CA GLU A 222 -17.61 -18.98 13.94
C GLU A 222 -19.00 -19.24 13.35
N SER A 223 -19.97 -18.38 13.64
CA SER A 223 -21.33 -18.46 13.08
C SER A 223 -21.52 -17.44 11.96
N PRO A 224 -22.23 -17.79 10.87
CA PRO A 224 -22.59 -16.82 9.83
C PRO A 224 -23.60 -15.79 10.37
N SER A 225 -23.66 -14.62 9.74
CA SER A 225 -24.59 -13.53 10.09
C SER A 225 -25.41 -13.05 8.90
N GLU A 226 -26.36 -12.14 9.17
CA GLU A 226 -27.04 -11.37 8.13
C GLU A 226 -26.03 -10.63 7.25
N TYR A 227 -26.14 -10.84 5.94
CA TYR A 227 -25.26 -10.28 4.91
C TYR A 227 -25.66 -8.85 4.54
N LEU A 228 -24.68 -7.96 4.45
CA LEU A 228 -24.84 -6.57 4.03
C LEU A 228 -24.27 -6.38 2.61
N PRO A 229 -25.09 -6.39 1.54
CA PRO A 229 -24.64 -6.33 0.15
C PRO A 229 -24.25 -4.90 -0.30
N THR A 230 -23.35 -4.26 0.44
CA THR A 230 -22.83 -2.91 0.16
C THR A 230 -21.53 -2.66 0.92
N THR A 231 -20.74 -1.68 0.49
CA THR A 231 -19.60 -1.16 1.25
C THR A 231 -20.01 -0.60 2.62
N THR A 232 -19.03 -0.27 3.45
CA THR A 232 -19.21 0.44 4.72
C THR A 232 -18.29 1.65 4.81
N ASN A 233 -18.56 2.57 5.74
CA ASN A 233 -17.60 3.62 6.08
C ASN A 233 -16.26 2.99 6.49
N VAL A 234 -15.15 3.59 6.07
CA VAL A 234 -13.80 3.03 6.23
C VAL A 234 -13.28 3.02 7.67
N ASP A 235 -13.95 3.74 8.58
CA ASP A 235 -13.65 3.81 10.01
C ASP A 235 -14.47 2.83 10.86
N ARG A 236 -15.32 1.99 10.24
CA ARG A 236 -16.26 1.10 10.94
C ARG A 236 -15.59 0.02 11.79
N PHE A 237 -14.49 -0.57 11.32
CA PHE A 237 -13.86 -1.74 11.94
C PHE A 237 -12.59 -1.40 12.71
N ALA A 238 -12.18 -2.24 13.64
CA ALA A 238 -10.94 -2.05 14.39
C ALA A 238 -9.69 -2.18 13.50
N PRO A 239 -8.62 -1.39 13.74
CA PRO A 239 -7.38 -1.51 12.97
C PRO A 239 -6.57 -2.76 13.35
N ASN A 240 -5.71 -3.19 12.43
CA ASN A 240 -4.70 -4.22 12.70
C ASN A 240 -3.53 -3.68 13.55
N ALA A 241 -2.55 -4.54 13.86
CA ALA A 241 -1.42 -4.19 14.74
C ALA A 241 -0.49 -3.06 14.26
N PHE A 242 -0.58 -2.62 12.99
CA PHE A 242 0.10 -1.44 12.47
C PHE A 242 -0.75 -0.16 12.51
N GLY A 243 -2.06 -0.26 12.79
CA GLY A 243 -2.96 0.89 12.81
C GLY A 243 -3.74 1.11 11.51
N LEU A 244 -3.81 0.10 10.64
CA LEU A 244 -4.51 0.12 9.36
C LEU A 244 -5.88 -0.57 9.47
N ASN A 245 -6.90 0.03 8.86
CA ASN A 245 -8.27 -0.49 8.82
C ASN A 245 -8.58 -1.09 7.43
N ASP A 246 -9.64 -1.90 7.37
CA ASP A 246 -10.17 -2.52 6.14
C ASP A 246 -9.10 -3.28 5.32
N MET A 247 -8.15 -3.94 5.99
CA MET A 247 -7.17 -4.84 5.34
C MET A 247 -7.78 -6.21 4.98
N HIS A 248 -9.02 -6.46 5.39
CA HIS A 248 -9.78 -7.68 5.15
C HIS A 248 -11.22 -7.29 4.81
N GLY A 249 -11.59 -7.29 3.53
CA GLY A 249 -12.93 -6.95 3.06
C GLY A 249 -13.17 -5.46 2.79
N ASN A 250 -14.45 -5.09 2.79
CA ASN A 250 -15.00 -3.83 2.29
C ASN A 250 -14.78 -3.64 0.77
N VAL A 251 -13.55 -3.51 0.28
CA VAL A 251 -13.22 -3.49 -1.17
C VAL A 251 -11.88 -4.19 -1.47
N TRP A 252 -11.80 -4.86 -2.62
CA TRP A 252 -10.51 -5.22 -3.21
C TRP A 252 -9.70 -3.96 -3.49
N GLU A 253 -8.37 -4.02 -3.34
CA GLU A 253 -7.49 -2.87 -3.52
C GLU A 253 -6.46 -3.09 -4.62
N TRP A 254 -6.36 -2.12 -5.54
CA TRP A 254 -5.32 -2.06 -6.55
C TRP A 254 -3.90 -1.98 -5.95
N CYS A 255 -3.02 -2.88 -6.36
CA CYS A 255 -1.57 -2.77 -6.18
C CYS A 255 -0.88 -2.33 -7.48
N ALA A 256 0.36 -1.83 -7.40
CA ALA A 256 1.11 -1.37 -8.57
C ALA A 256 1.54 -2.51 -9.54
N ASP A 257 1.69 -3.71 -8.99
CA ASP A 257 2.24 -4.91 -9.62
C ASP A 257 1.44 -5.39 -10.85
N CYS A 258 2.17 -5.95 -11.83
CA CYS A 258 1.57 -6.77 -12.88
C CYS A 258 1.11 -8.11 -12.27
N TRP A 259 0.14 -8.79 -12.90
CA TRP A 259 -0.24 -10.12 -12.42
C TRP A 259 0.81 -11.21 -12.79
N HIS A 260 1.04 -12.13 -11.86
CA HIS A 260 1.81 -13.36 -12.09
C HIS A 260 1.07 -14.55 -11.47
N GLU A 261 0.93 -15.63 -12.25
CA GLU A 261 0.23 -16.87 -11.84
C GLU A 261 0.76 -17.52 -10.55
N THR A 262 1.99 -17.20 -10.13
CA THR A 262 2.69 -17.69 -8.93
C THR A 262 3.75 -16.67 -8.49
N TYR A 263 4.30 -16.82 -7.28
CA TYR A 263 5.50 -16.08 -6.84
C TYR A 263 6.83 -16.66 -7.37
N GLN A 264 6.79 -17.51 -8.41
CA GLN A 264 8.01 -18.16 -8.93
C GLN A 264 8.92 -17.15 -9.64
N GLY A 265 9.92 -16.65 -8.91
CA GLY A 265 10.82 -15.59 -9.39
C GLY A 265 10.44 -14.18 -8.92
N ALA A 266 9.57 -14.06 -7.91
CA ALA A 266 9.21 -12.81 -7.28
C ALA A 266 10.44 -12.03 -6.73
N PRO A 267 10.36 -10.69 -6.63
CA PRO A 267 11.34 -9.88 -5.90
C PRO A 267 11.53 -10.33 -4.45
N ARG A 268 12.66 -9.95 -3.85
CA ARG A 268 12.94 -10.14 -2.41
C ARG A 268 13.03 -8.83 -1.63
N ASP A 269 12.84 -7.72 -2.32
CA ASP A 269 12.57 -6.41 -1.77
C ASP A 269 11.12 -6.01 -2.07
N SER A 270 10.61 -4.99 -1.38
CA SER A 270 9.21 -4.57 -1.50
C SER A 270 8.90 -3.72 -2.75
N GLN A 271 9.64 -3.90 -3.84
CA GLN A 271 9.38 -3.23 -5.12
C GLN A 271 8.26 -3.93 -5.90
N ALA A 272 7.44 -3.15 -6.62
CA ALA A 272 6.37 -3.69 -7.44
C ALA A 272 6.92 -4.58 -8.58
N TRP A 273 6.35 -5.77 -8.73
CA TRP A 273 6.74 -6.76 -9.72
C TRP A 273 6.11 -6.41 -11.08
N ILE A 274 6.81 -5.59 -11.87
CA ILE A 274 6.33 -5.14 -13.20
C ILE A 274 6.86 -6.03 -14.35
N LYS A 275 7.93 -6.79 -14.11
CA LYS A 275 8.62 -7.56 -15.17
C LYS A 275 8.06 -8.96 -15.34
N ASN A 276 7.85 -9.37 -16.59
CA ASN A 276 7.44 -10.70 -17.01
C ASN A 276 6.10 -11.19 -16.41
N GLY A 277 5.26 -10.26 -15.96
CA GLY A 277 3.86 -10.52 -15.62
C GLY A 277 2.96 -10.19 -16.81
N ASP A 278 1.67 -10.47 -16.66
CA ASP A 278 0.64 -9.97 -17.54
C ASP A 278 0.62 -8.43 -17.48
N SER A 279 0.67 -7.75 -18.64
CA SER A 279 0.72 -6.28 -18.71
C SER A 279 -0.63 -5.62 -18.47
N ASP A 280 -1.70 -6.36 -18.75
CA ASP A 280 -3.06 -5.87 -18.90
C ASP A 280 -3.83 -6.09 -17.58
N LEU A 281 -3.46 -7.14 -16.85
CA LEU A 281 -3.92 -7.44 -15.49
C LEU A 281 -3.04 -6.82 -14.39
N ARG A 282 -3.68 -6.29 -13.35
CA ARG A 282 -3.05 -5.71 -12.15
C ARG A 282 -3.47 -6.45 -10.89
N SER A 283 -2.53 -6.64 -9.97
CA SER A 283 -2.79 -7.36 -8.71
C SER A 283 -3.83 -6.65 -7.83
N LEU A 284 -4.72 -7.44 -7.25
CA LEU A 284 -5.74 -7.06 -6.29
C LEU A 284 -5.56 -7.80 -4.96
N ARG A 285 -5.76 -7.10 -3.85
CA ARG A 285 -5.67 -7.65 -2.48
C ARG A 285 -6.87 -7.27 -1.61
N GLY A 286 -7.08 -8.01 -0.51
CA GLY A 286 -8.02 -7.65 0.56
C GLY A 286 -9.36 -8.37 0.57
N GLY A 287 -9.92 -8.74 -0.58
CA GLY A 287 -11.33 -9.16 -0.68
C GLY A 287 -12.31 -7.98 -0.53
N SER A 288 -13.55 -8.13 -0.99
CA SER A 288 -14.58 -7.08 -0.91
C SER A 288 -15.75 -7.43 0.00
N TRP A 289 -16.68 -6.47 0.12
CA TRP A 289 -17.99 -6.63 0.74
C TRP A 289 -18.79 -7.86 0.26
N ALA A 290 -18.50 -8.42 -0.92
CA ALA A 290 -19.26 -9.54 -1.50
C ALA A 290 -18.53 -10.90 -1.50
N ASP A 291 -17.27 -10.94 -1.09
CA ASP A 291 -16.43 -12.15 -1.26
C ASP A 291 -16.53 -13.14 -0.09
N HIS A 292 -16.19 -14.40 -0.37
CA HIS A 292 -16.07 -15.44 0.64
C HIS A 292 -14.87 -15.13 1.56
N PRO A 293 -14.93 -15.36 2.89
CA PRO A 293 -13.86 -14.96 3.81
C PRO A 293 -12.49 -15.61 3.52
N SER A 294 -12.45 -16.73 2.78
CA SER A 294 -11.20 -17.32 2.28
C SER A 294 -10.45 -16.46 1.25
N GLN A 295 -11.12 -15.52 0.59
CA GLN A 295 -10.54 -14.51 -0.31
C GLN A 295 -10.07 -13.26 0.44
N LEU A 296 -10.47 -13.09 1.70
CA LEU A 296 -10.06 -11.97 2.56
C LEU A 296 -8.76 -12.23 3.32
N ARG A 297 -8.20 -13.45 3.25
CA ARG A 297 -6.94 -13.81 3.90
C ARG A 297 -5.82 -12.85 3.48
N SER A 298 -4.93 -12.53 4.42
CA SER A 298 -3.74 -11.71 4.22
C SER A 298 -2.94 -12.13 2.99
N ALA A 299 -2.80 -13.45 2.77
CA ALA A 299 -2.08 -14.04 1.64
C ALA A 299 -2.86 -14.05 0.30
N SER A 300 -4.18 -13.85 0.32
CA SER A 300 -5.03 -14.02 -0.85
C SER A 300 -4.79 -12.93 -1.89
N ARG A 301 -4.81 -13.32 -3.17
CA ARG A 301 -4.51 -12.49 -4.34
C ARG A 301 -5.52 -12.75 -5.44
N SER A 302 -5.93 -11.69 -6.11
CA SER A 302 -6.66 -11.74 -7.38
C SER A 302 -6.00 -10.79 -8.37
N ALA A 303 -6.54 -10.66 -9.59
CA ALA A 303 -6.17 -9.63 -10.54
C ALA A 303 -7.35 -9.20 -11.40
N TYR A 304 -7.25 -8.02 -12.01
CA TYR A 304 -8.28 -7.45 -12.88
C TYR A 304 -7.67 -6.50 -13.91
N GLU A 305 -8.38 -6.24 -15.00
CA GLU A 305 -7.89 -5.44 -16.14
C GLU A 305 -7.67 -3.98 -15.73
N ALA A 306 -6.54 -3.39 -16.14
CA ALA A 306 -6.07 -2.10 -15.63
C ALA A 306 -6.96 -0.89 -15.96
N ASP A 307 -7.84 -0.99 -16.96
CA ASP A 307 -8.80 0.04 -17.37
C ASP A 307 -10.27 -0.30 -17.05
N SER A 308 -10.59 -1.54 -16.64
CA SER A 308 -11.96 -1.95 -16.29
C SER A 308 -12.40 -1.44 -14.91
N LEU A 309 -13.69 -1.13 -14.79
CA LEU A 309 -14.33 -0.61 -13.58
C LEU A 309 -15.12 -1.70 -12.86
N ASN A 310 -15.06 -1.73 -11.51
CA ASN A 310 -15.80 -2.70 -10.72
C ASN A 310 -16.20 -2.14 -9.34
N ARG A 311 -17.47 -2.28 -8.95
CA ARG A 311 -18.05 -1.84 -7.66
C ARG A 311 -17.58 -2.62 -6.42
N MET A 312 -16.63 -3.52 -6.61
CA MET A 312 -15.96 -4.29 -5.56
C MET A 312 -14.48 -3.91 -5.43
N ILE A 313 -13.96 -3.06 -6.32
CA ILE A 313 -12.55 -2.63 -6.35
C ILE A 313 -12.45 -1.13 -6.06
N GLY A 314 -11.66 -0.80 -5.04
CA GLY A 314 -11.12 0.52 -4.75
C GLY A 314 -9.60 0.47 -4.67
N PHE A 315 -8.99 1.31 -3.83
CA PHE A 315 -7.56 1.31 -3.58
C PHE A 315 -7.19 2.06 -2.29
N ARG A 316 -5.96 1.86 -1.83
CA ARG A 316 -5.29 2.71 -0.83
C ARG A 316 -3.95 3.19 -1.38
N VAL A 317 -3.34 4.22 -0.77
CA VAL A 317 -2.10 4.82 -1.27
C VAL A 317 -0.94 4.68 -0.30
N VAL A 318 0.28 4.74 -0.82
CA VAL A 318 1.52 4.79 -0.04
C VAL A 318 2.42 5.92 -0.50
N CYS A 319 3.36 6.33 0.36
CA CYS A 319 4.36 7.34 0.05
C CYS A 319 5.63 7.25 0.92
N ALA A 320 6.63 8.06 0.57
CA ALA A 320 7.85 8.34 1.34
C ALA A 320 8.09 9.87 1.40
#